data_AF-A0A512UB55-F1
#
_entry.id   AF-A0A512UB55-F1
#
_cell.length_a   1.000
_cell.length_b   1.000
_cell.length_c   1.000
_cell.angle_alpha   90.00
_cell.angle_beta   90.00
_cell.angle_gamma   90.00
#
_symmetry.space_group_name_H-M   'P 1'
#
loop_
_entity.id
_entity.type
_entity.pdbx_description
1 polymer ?
#
loop_
_entity_poly.entity_id
_entity_poly.type
_entity_poly.pdbx_seq_one_letter_code
_entity_poly.pdbx_strand_id
1 'polypeptide(L)'
;MDPAIPKQSLWSKVTMERSVEVLKGHGVNLDPLIETIFEFFFFGDDQYMISDTVIYSITVLSNRSSPRETFLHLYLVVLLLIFPVIVASDQEVTMSAKQQLRVSVKNCVTRLEDEVSILSYIDKPSLTIFIQVLRKMLHLSEMTSSRPKLSHSEGVFKEMAQDIKSLTITASECGEVSPFEELFIKGTINAFNAYSYELMANSATASQMVNITNIHNIGKAFQEVVLNAAHSLLDIPSGIQDGDDHKDVSYQKVSFAEFARRDPDLSKDTFKFWWVFSSMFQEYICVMSEVAALSQALA
;
A
#
# COMPACT_ATOMS: atom_id res chain seq x y z
N MET A 1 11.63 12.57 -19.78
CA MET A 1 11.94 11.26 -19.18
C MET A 1 10.83 10.34 -19.57
N ASP A 2 11.15 9.21 -20.19
CA ASP A 2 10.13 8.21 -20.50
C ASP A 2 9.60 7.64 -19.17
N PRO A 3 8.28 7.55 -18.98
CA PRO A 3 7.71 7.03 -17.75
C PRO A 3 8.18 5.58 -17.55
N ALA A 4 8.79 5.33 -16.39
CA ALA A 4 9.27 4.00 -16.04
C ALA A 4 8.11 3.18 -15.49
N ILE A 5 7.81 2.05 -16.11
CA ILE A 5 6.80 1.12 -15.62
C ILE A 5 7.23 0.63 -14.22
N PRO A 6 6.35 0.72 -13.20
CA PRO A 6 6.63 0.16 -11.88
C PRO A 6 6.98 -1.33 -12.00
N LYS A 7 8.20 -1.70 -11.59
CA LYS A 7 8.64 -3.09 -11.63
C LYS A 7 7.96 -3.87 -10.52
N GLN A 8 7.30 -4.98 -10.86
CA GLN A 8 6.83 -5.92 -9.86
C GLN A 8 8.00 -6.52 -9.08
N SER A 9 7.77 -6.80 -7.79
CA SER A 9 8.71 -7.59 -7.00
C SER A 9 8.81 -9.01 -7.54
N LEU A 10 9.96 -9.67 -7.33
CA LEU A 10 10.14 -11.07 -7.73
C LEU A 10 9.07 -11.99 -7.12
N TRP A 11 8.73 -11.74 -5.85
CA TRP A 11 7.66 -12.47 -5.17
C TRP A 11 6.31 -12.31 -5.87
N SER A 12 5.92 -11.08 -6.21
CA SER A 12 4.65 -10.80 -6.89
C SER A 12 4.60 -11.49 -8.26
N LYS A 13 5.68 -11.39 -9.04
CA LYS A 13 5.81 -12.03 -10.35
C LYS A 13 5.61 -13.54 -10.26
N VAL A 14 6.38 -14.23 -9.41
CA VAL A 14 6.30 -15.70 -9.25
C VAL A 14 4.92 -16.14 -8.76
N THR A 15 4.34 -15.40 -7.81
CA THR A 15 3.01 -15.69 -7.25
C THR A 15 1.90 -15.53 -8.30
N MET A 16 2.01 -14.48 -9.12
CA MET A 16 1.10 -14.21 -10.23
C MET A 16 1.21 -15.28 -11.31
N GLU A 17 2.43 -15.63 -11.75
CA GLU A 17 2.67 -16.68 -12.76
C GLU A 17 2.06 -18.03 -12.35
N ARG A 18 2.31 -18.47 -11.10
CA ARG A 18 1.71 -19.69 -10.55
C ARG A 18 0.18 -19.64 -10.56
N SER A 19 -0.40 -18.51 -10.17
CA SER A 19 -1.86 -18.36 -10.11
C SER A 19 -2.49 -18.32 -11.51
N VAL A 20 -1.82 -17.68 -12.47
CA VAL A 20 -2.23 -17.68 -13.88
C VAL A 20 -2.20 -19.08 -14.47
N GLU A 21 -1.18 -19.88 -14.16
CA GLU A 21 -1.10 -21.28 -14.62
C GLU A 21 -2.29 -22.12 -14.12
N VAL A 22 -2.66 -21.98 -12.83
CA VAL A 22 -3.84 -22.63 -12.26
C VAL A 22 -5.11 -22.18 -13.01
N LEU A 23 -5.30 -20.87 -13.20
CA LEU A 23 -6.46 -20.32 -13.90
C LEU A 23 -6.58 -20.82 -15.36
N LYS A 24 -5.45 -20.94 -16.06
CA LYS A 24 -5.41 -21.52 -17.43
C LYS A 24 -5.90 -22.96 -17.44
N GLY A 25 -5.55 -23.76 -16.42
CA GLY A 25 -6.10 -25.11 -16.25
C GLY A 25 -7.63 -25.16 -16.14
N HIS A 26 -8.24 -24.08 -15.65
CA HIS A 26 -9.69 -23.90 -15.57
C HIS A 26 -10.29 -23.14 -16.77
N GLY A 27 -9.51 -22.89 -17.82
CA GLY A 27 -9.98 -22.20 -19.03
C GLY A 27 -10.09 -20.68 -18.90
N VAL A 28 -9.53 -20.09 -17.85
CA VAL A 28 -9.43 -18.63 -17.69
C VAL A 28 -8.10 -18.16 -18.27
N ASN A 29 -8.15 -17.29 -19.28
CA ASN A 29 -6.97 -16.67 -19.87
C ASN A 29 -6.87 -15.19 -19.44
N LEU A 30 -5.83 -14.86 -18.67
CA LEU A 30 -5.56 -13.48 -18.23
C LEU A 30 -4.40 -12.82 -18.98
N ASP A 31 -3.76 -13.50 -19.94
CA ASP A 31 -2.63 -12.94 -20.69
C ASP A 31 -2.97 -11.60 -21.35
N PRO A 32 -4.14 -11.41 -22.00
CA PRO A 32 -4.49 -10.11 -22.61
C PRO A 32 -4.62 -8.98 -21.59
N LEU A 33 -5.15 -9.27 -20.40
CA LEU A 33 -5.28 -8.28 -19.31
C LEU A 33 -3.90 -7.91 -18.75
N ILE A 34 -3.01 -8.89 -18.60
CA ILE A 34 -1.63 -8.69 -18.14
C ILE A 34 -0.86 -7.85 -19.15
N GLU A 35 -0.87 -8.24 -20.43
CA GLU A 35 -0.23 -7.51 -21.52
C GLU A 35 -0.73 -6.07 -21.60
N THR A 36 -2.06 -5.86 -21.53
CA THR A 36 -2.63 -4.50 -21.65
C THR A 36 -2.25 -3.59 -20.48
N ILE A 37 -2.11 -4.11 -19.26
CA ILE A 37 -1.68 -3.31 -18.11
C ILE A 37 -0.18 -2.98 -18.18
N PHE A 38 0.66 -3.87 -18.72
CA PHE A 38 2.11 -3.65 -18.81
C PHE A 38 2.57 -2.92 -20.08
N GLU A 39 1.94 -3.14 -21.23
CA GLU A 39 2.29 -2.52 -22.52
C GLU A 39 1.71 -1.10 -22.69
N PHE A 40 1.67 -0.31 -21.61
CA PHE A 40 1.32 1.10 -21.65
C PHE A 40 -0.18 1.40 -21.92
N PHE A 41 -0.95 1.40 -20.83
CA PHE A 41 -1.97 2.39 -20.48
C PHE A 41 -2.97 2.84 -21.57
N PHE A 42 -4.17 2.24 -21.53
CA PHE A 42 -5.48 2.80 -21.92
C PHE A 42 -5.47 3.90 -22.99
N PHE A 43 -4.80 3.67 -24.13
CA PHE A 43 -4.92 4.55 -25.30
C PHE A 43 -6.29 4.38 -25.99
N GLY A 44 -7.13 3.48 -25.49
CA GLY A 44 -8.53 3.32 -25.90
C GLY A 44 -9.51 3.67 -24.77
N ASP A 45 -10.70 4.10 -25.16
CA ASP A 45 -11.85 4.36 -24.29
C ASP A 45 -12.45 3.09 -23.63
N ASP A 46 -11.71 1.97 -23.60
CA ASP A 46 -12.19 0.73 -23.00
C ASP A 46 -12.05 0.76 -21.48
N GLN A 47 -12.95 1.51 -20.85
CA GLN A 47 -13.08 1.61 -19.42
C GLN A 47 -13.59 0.31 -18.77
N TYR A 48 -14.04 -0.68 -19.56
CA TYR A 48 -14.67 -1.90 -19.06
C TYR A 48 -13.76 -3.11 -19.09
N MET A 49 -12.62 -3.06 -19.78
CA MET A 49 -11.66 -4.16 -19.95
C MET A 49 -11.40 -4.99 -18.67
N ILE A 50 -11.08 -4.34 -17.54
CA ILE A 50 -10.85 -5.04 -16.26
C ILE A 50 -12.15 -5.73 -15.80
N SER A 51 -13.27 -5.02 -15.82
CA SER A 51 -14.57 -5.57 -15.40
C SER A 51 -15.02 -6.73 -16.27
N ASP A 52 -14.90 -6.60 -17.61
CA ASP A 52 -15.27 -7.64 -18.56
C ASP A 52 -14.43 -8.88 -18.36
N THR A 53 -13.11 -8.72 -18.22
CA THR A 53 -12.20 -9.85 -17.99
C THR A 53 -12.52 -10.56 -16.68
N VAL A 54 -12.73 -9.82 -15.59
CA VAL A 54 -13.02 -10.41 -14.27
C VAL A 54 -14.38 -11.12 -14.27
N ILE A 55 -15.44 -10.48 -14.78
CA ILE A 55 -16.78 -11.07 -14.84
C ILE A 55 -16.81 -12.29 -15.77
N TYR A 56 -16.16 -12.21 -16.93
CA TYR A 56 -16.01 -13.35 -17.83
C TYR A 56 -15.29 -14.52 -17.14
N SER A 57 -14.18 -14.23 -16.45
CA SER A 57 -13.41 -15.24 -15.71
C SER A 57 -14.27 -15.89 -14.62
N ILE A 58 -15.00 -15.11 -13.83
CA ILE A 58 -15.93 -15.60 -12.80
C ILE A 58 -17.00 -16.51 -13.42
N THR A 59 -17.54 -16.13 -14.57
CA THR A 59 -18.55 -16.92 -15.30
C THR A 59 -17.97 -18.24 -15.79
N VAL A 60 -16.76 -18.24 -16.36
CA VAL A 60 -16.05 -19.46 -16.79
C VAL A 60 -15.80 -20.40 -15.61
N LEU A 61 -15.31 -19.87 -14.49
CA LEU A 61 -15.06 -20.66 -13.27
C LEU A 61 -16.35 -21.25 -12.71
N SER A 62 -17.43 -20.47 -12.69
CA SER A 62 -18.75 -20.89 -12.21
C SER A 62 -19.36 -21.98 -13.09
N ASN A 63 -19.31 -21.82 -14.42
CA ASN A 63 -19.83 -22.80 -15.37
C ASN A 63 -19.09 -24.15 -15.30
N ARG A 64 -17.84 -24.14 -14.82
CA ARG A 64 -17.04 -25.34 -14.60
C ARG A 64 -17.15 -25.89 -13.18
N SER A 65 -17.95 -25.27 -12.31
CA SER A 65 -18.03 -25.63 -10.89
C SER A 65 -16.64 -25.69 -10.23
N SER A 66 -15.80 -24.69 -10.54
CA SER A 66 -14.42 -24.65 -10.04
C SER A 66 -14.40 -24.52 -8.52
N PRO A 67 -13.40 -25.10 -7.84
CA PRO A 67 -13.30 -25.01 -6.39
C PRO A 67 -13.02 -23.56 -5.96
N ARG A 68 -13.32 -23.26 -4.70
CA ARG A 68 -13.20 -21.90 -4.12
C ARG A 68 -11.81 -21.31 -4.33
N GLU A 69 -10.78 -22.13 -4.17
CA GLU A 69 -9.37 -21.78 -4.30
C GLU A 69 -9.06 -21.21 -5.69
N THR A 70 -9.70 -21.71 -6.75
CA THR A 70 -9.52 -21.18 -8.10
C THR A 70 -10.02 -19.74 -8.24
N PHE A 71 -11.10 -19.36 -7.55
CA PHE A 71 -11.55 -17.97 -7.51
C PHE A 71 -10.56 -17.07 -6.75
N LEU A 72 -9.96 -17.58 -5.68
CA LEU A 72 -8.94 -16.84 -4.94
C LEU A 72 -7.69 -16.56 -5.81
N HIS A 73 -7.29 -17.50 -6.68
CA HIS A 73 -6.24 -17.25 -7.67
C HIS A 73 -6.60 -16.10 -8.62
N LEU A 74 -7.85 -16.02 -9.10
CA LEU A 74 -8.32 -14.91 -9.93
C LEU A 74 -8.20 -13.58 -9.19
N TYR A 75 -8.70 -13.52 -7.95
CA TYR A 75 -8.62 -12.31 -7.13
C TYR A 75 -7.18 -11.89 -6.90
N LEU A 76 -6.29 -12.83 -6.55
CA LEU A 76 -4.89 -12.55 -6.30
C LEU A 76 -4.18 -11.98 -7.53
N VAL A 77 -4.38 -12.56 -8.72
CA VAL A 77 -3.77 -12.05 -9.96
C VAL A 77 -4.23 -10.62 -10.24
N VAL A 78 -5.53 -10.33 -10.13
CA VAL A 78 -6.06 -8.99 -10.37
C VAL A 78 -5.47 -7.97 -9.40
N LEU A 79 -5.39 -8.31 -8.10
CA LEU A 79 -4.80 -7.45 -7.08
C LEU A 79 -3.31 -7.18 -7.35
N LEU A 80 -2.52 -8.22 -7.63
CA LEU A 80 -1.08 -8.08 -7.90
C LEU A 80 -0.78 -7.31 -9.19
N LEU A 81 -1.70 -7.36 -10.16
CA LEU A 81 -1.57 -6.68 -11.43
C LEU A 81 -1.85 -5.17 -11.32
N ILE A 82 -2.93 -4.77 -10.63
CA ILE A 82 -3.31 -3.35 -10.53
C ILE A 82 -2.54 -2.61 -9.43
N PHE A 83 -2.13 -3.30 -8.36
CA PHE A 83 -1.55 -2.65 -7.18
C PHE A 83 -0.31 -1.79 -7.45
N PRO A 84 0.70 -2.25 -8.22
CA PRO A 84 1.87 -1.43 -8.53
C PRO A 84 1.53 -0.10 -9.20
N VAL A 85 0.51 -0.10 -10.07
CA VAL A 85 0.05 1.10 -10.78
C VAL A 85 -0.73 2.05 -9.85
N ILE A 86 -1.49 1.50 -8.91
CA ILE A 86 -2.24 2.26 -7.92
C ILE A 86 -1.30 3.06 -7.00
N VAL A 87 -0.20 2.45 -6.56
CA VAL A 87 0.75 3.06 -5.62
C VAL A 87 1.83 3.91 -6.29
N ALA A 88 2.00 3.77 -7.61
CA ALA A 88 2.99 4.52 -8.35
C ALA A 88 2.81 6.03 -8.24
N SER A 89 3.93 6.75 -8.22
CA SER A 89 3.92 8.21 -8.27
C SER A 89 3.43 8.73 -9.62
N ASP A 90 2.99 9.99 -9.67
CA ASP A 90 2.63 10.68 -10.93
C ASP A 90 3.82 10.80 -11.90
N GLN A 91 5.05 10.56 -11.43
CA GLN A 91 6.27 10.56 -12.24
C GLN A 91 6.49 9.22 -12.95
N GLU A 92 6.13 8.12 -12.29
CA GLU A 92 6.22 6.76 -12.85
C GLU A 92 5.02 6.45 -13.74
N VAL A 93 3.81 6.83 -13.30
CA VAL A 93 2.56 6.63 -14.02
C VAL A 93 1.84 7.96 -14.15
N THR A 94 1.49 8.35 -15.37
CA THR A 94 0.85 9.65 -15.61
C THR A 94 -0.50 9.77 -14.88
N MET A 95 -0.86 10.99 -14.47
CA MET A 95 -2.13 11.25 -13.78
C MET A 95 -3.36 10.82 -14.60
N SER A 96 -3.31 10.96 -15.93
CA SER A 96 -4.39 10.52 -16.82
C SER A 96 -4.54 9.00 -16.83
N ALA A 97 -3.43 8.27 -16.88
CA ALA A 97 -3.40 6.82 -16.78
C ALA A 97 -3.97 6.31 -15.44
N LYS A 98 -3.56 6.92 -14.32
CA LYS A 98 -4.11 6.60 -12.99
C LYS A 98 -5.61 6.88 -12.93
N GLN A 99 -6.08 7.97 -13.54
CA GLN A 99 -7.50 8.30 -13.61
C GLN A 99 -8.29 7.26 -14.42
N GLN A 100 -7.78 6.82 -15.57
CA GLN A 100 -8.42 5.76 -16.36
C GLN A 100 -8.48 4.45 -15.58
N LEU A 101 -7.38 4.03 -14.94
CA LEU A 101 -7.37 2.85 -14.09
C LEU A 101 -8.41 2.96 -12.96
N ARG A 102 -8.51 4.12 -12.29
CA ARG A 102 -9.54 4.35 -11.26
C ARG A 102 -10.94 4.16 -11.81
N VAL A 103 -11.25 4.70 -12.99
CA VAL A 103 -12.56 4.52 -13.62
C VAL A 103 -12.82 3.04 -13.92
N SER A 104 -11.84 2.32 -14.49
CA SER A 104 -11.98 0.89 -14.78
C SER A 104 -12.15 0.02 -13.55
N VAL A 105 -11.37 0.27 -12.48
CA VAL A 105 -11.50 -0.46 -11.21
C VAL A 105 -12.84 -0.14 -10.54
N LYS A 106 -13.29 1.13 -10.58
CA LYS A 106 -14.60 1.52 -10.06
C LYS A 106 -15.75 0.82 -10.80
N ASN A 107 -15.68 0.76 -12.13
CA ASN A 107 -16.65 0.03 -12.95
C ASN A 107 -16.65 -1.46 -12.60
N CYS A 108 -15.47 -2.06 -12.40
CA CYS A 108 -15.35 -3.45 -11.94
C CYS A 108 -16.02 -3.67 -10.58
N VAL A 109 -15.77 -2.81 -9.60
CA VAL A 109 -16.42 -2.85 -8.27
C VAL A 109 -17.93 -2.79 -8.39
N THR A 110 -18.47 -1.80 -9.12
CA THR A 110 -19.92 -1.65 -9.29
C THR A 110 -20.54 -2.89 -9.94
N ARG A 111 -19.94 -3.40 -11.02
CA ARG A 111 -20.45 -4.59 -11.70
C ARG A 111 -20.38 -5.85 -10.85
N LEU A 112 -19.31 -6.04 -10.09
CA LEU A 112 -19.22 -7.15 -9.15
C LEU A 112 -20.35 -7.05 -8.11
N GLU A 113 -20.62 -5.88 -7.55
CA GLU A 113 -21.70 -5.71 -6.57
C GLU A 113 -23.09 -5.99 -7.16
N ASP A 114 -23.34 -5.56 -8.39
CA ASP A 114 -24.61 -5.76 -9.09
C ASP A 114 -24.83 -7.23 -9.50
N GLU A 115 -23.81 -7.87 -10.09
CA GLU A 115 -23.90 -9.22 -10.64
C GLU A 115 -23.77 -10.31 -9.56
N VAL A 116 -23.15 -10.03 -8.41
CA VAL A 116 -23.00 -10.99 -7.29
C VAL A 116 -24.32 -11.50 -6.75
N SER A 117 -25.37 -10.68 -6.80
CA SER A 117 -26.70 -11.09 -6.37
C SER A 117 -27.25 -12.28 -7.18
N ILE A 118 -26.73 -12.49 -8.39
CA ILE A 118 -27.20 -13.49 -9.35
C ILE A 118 -26.40 -14.80 -9.23
N LEU A 119 -25.16 -14.74 -8.74
CA LEU A 119 -24.23 -15.87 -8.75
C LEU A 119 -24.32 -16.68 -7.44
N SER A 120 -25.11 -17.74 -7.44
CA SER A 120 -25.36 -18.58 -6.25
C SER A 120 -24.19 -19.48 -5.84
N TYR A 121 -23.24 -19.73 -6.74
CA TYR A 121 -22.13 -20.68 -6.53
C TYR A 121 -20.86 -20.04 -5.96
N ILE A 122 -20.80 -18.71 -5.89
CA ILE A 122 -19.58 -18.01 -5.46
C ILE A 122 -19.53 -17.91 -3.94
N ASP A 123 -18.33 -18.11 -3.39
CA ASP A 123 -18.03 -17.82 -1.99
C ASP A 123 -18.15 -16.31 -1.72
N LYS A 124 -19.35 -15.90 -1.28
CA LYS A 124 -19.70 -14.50 -1.01
C LYS A 124 -18.71 -13.81 -0.05
N PRO A 125 -18.22 -14.45 1.03
CA PRO A 125 -17.22 -13.84 1.91
C PRO A 125 -15.94 -13.45 1.16
N SER A 126 -15.33 -14.37 0.40
CA SER A 126 -14.08 -14.06 -0.32
C SER A 126 -14.25 -12.97 -1.37
N LEU A 127 -15.39 -12.98 -2.08
CA LEU A 127 -15.68 -11.93 -3.06
C LEU A 127 -15.93 -10.57 -2.39
N THR A 128 -16.60 -10.55 -1.23
CA THR A 128 -16.78 -9.33 -0.43
C THR A 128 -15.43 -8.75 -0.01
N ILE A 129 -14.49 -9.59 0.46
CA ILE A 129 -13.13 -9.17 0.81
C ILE A 129 -12.43 -8.60 -0.42
N PHE A 130 -12.47 -9.29 -1.56
CA PHE A 130 -11.87 -8.80 -2.81
C PHE A 130 -12.40 -7.42 -3.22
N ILE A 131 -13.72 -7.22 -3.21
CA ILE A 131 -14.35 -5.93 -3.50
C ILE A 131 -13.89 -4.84 -2.52
N GLN A 132 -13.80 -5.16 -1.22
CA GLN A 132 -13.30 -4.23 -0.21
C GLN A 132 -11.84 -3.83 -0.47
N VAL A 133 -10.98 -4.77 -0.86
CA VAL A 133 -9.58 -4.47 -1.23
C VAL A 133 -9.52 -3.56 -2.45
N LEU A 134 -10.34 -3.80 -3.49
CA LEU A 134 -10.42 -2.91 -4.65
C LEU A 134 -10.83 -1.48 -4.26
N ARG A 135 -11.80 -1.33 -3.35
CA ARG A 135 -12.22 -0.01 -2.82
C ARG A 135 -11.10 0.69 -2.06
N LYS A 136 -10.33 -0.03 -1.24
CA LYS A 136 -9.15 0.52 -0.55
C LYS A 136 -8.06 0.96 -1.54
N MET A 137 -7.82 0.17 -2.59
CA MET A 137 -6.90 0.54 -3.68
C MET A 137 -7.37 1.81 -4.43
N LEU A 138 -8.68 1.95 -4.68
CA LEU A 138 -9.22 3.19 -5.26
C LEU A 138 -8.94 4.40 -4.37
N HIS A 139 -9.21 4.29 -3.07
CA HIS A 139 -8.94 5.35 -2.11
C HIS A 139 -7.45 5.70 -2.04
N LEU A 140 -6.57 4.69 -2.05
CA LEU A 140 -5.12 4.86 -2.09
C LEU A 140 -4.67 5.59 -3.38
N SER A 141 -5.27 5.26 -4.52
CA SER A 141 -4.99 5.95 -5.79
C SER A 141 -5.39 7.43 -5.75
N GLU A 142 -6.51 7.76 -5.12
CA GLU A 142 -6.96 9.14 -4.94
C GLU A 142 -5.99 9.92 -4.06
N MET A 143 -5.57 9.33 -2.93
CA MET A 143 -4.61 9.95 -2.02
C MET A 143 -3.25 10.21 -2.70
N THR A 144 -2.70 9.22 -3.41
CA THR A 144 -1.41 9.34 -4.11
C THR A 144 -1.45 10.31 -5.30
N SER A 145 -2.62 10.63 -5.83
CA SER A 145 -2.79 11.61 -6.92
C SER A 145 -3.20 12.99 -6.41
N SER A 146 -3.47 13.13 -5.11
CA SER A 146 -3.85 14.41 -4.53
C SER A 146 -2.63 15.32 -4.44
N ARG A 147 -2.72 16.49 -5.08
CA ARG A 147 -1.71 17.54 -4.94
C ARG A 147 -2.23 18.57 -3.95
N PRO A 148 -1.78 18.54 -2.68
CA PRO A 148 -2.07 19.64 -1.78
C PRO A 148 -1.56 20.94 -2.41
N LYS A 149 -2.32 22.04 -2.29
CA LYS A 149 -1.81 23.36 -2.69
C LYS A 149 -0.70 23.73 -1.72
N LEU A 150 0.52 23.79 -2.24
CA LEU A 150 1.74 24.00 -1.46
C LEU A 150 2.05 25.49 -1.38
N SER A 151 1.69 26.14 -0.28
CA SER A 151 2.28 27.44 0.09
C SER A 151 3.61 27.28 0.85
N HIS A 152 3.83 26.13 1.51
CA HIS A 152 4.97 25.89 2.42
C HIS A 152 5.61 24.49 2.29
N SER A 153 5.63 23.87 1.10
CA SER A 153 6.07 22.46 0.93
C SER A 153 7.41 22.16 1.58
N GLU A 154 8.40 23.02 1.37
CA GLU A 154 9.76 22.80 1.85
C GLU A 154 9.82 22.80 3.38
N GLY A 155 9.18 23.79 4.02
CA GLY A 155 9.10 23.86 5.48
C GLY A 155 8.39 22.64 6.06
N VAL A 156 7.29 22.20 5.45
CA VAL A 156 6.55 21.02 5.89
C VAL A 156 7.41 19.75 5.81
N PHE A 157 8.09 19.51 4.68
CA PHE A 157 8.93 18.32 4.53
C PHE A 157 10.12 18.33 5.49
N LYS A 158 10.74 19.49 5.73
CA LYS A 158 11.83 19.64 6.70
C LYS A 158 11.36 19.31 8.12
N GLU A 159 10.20 19.80 8.53
CA GLU A 159 9.61 19.47 9.83
C GLU A 159 9.27 17.98 9.94
N MET A 160 8.65 17.38 8.91
CA MET A 160 8.38 15.94 8.90
C MET A 160 9.67 15.12 9.02
N ALA A 161 10.73 15.48 8.31
CA ALA A 161 12.01 14.80 8.39
C ALA A 161 12.65 14.94 9.79
N GLN A 162 12.52 16.12 10.42
CA GLN A 162 12.98 16.33 11.80
C GLN A 162 12.17 15.53 12.82
N ASP A 163 10.84 15.47 12.68
CA ASP A 163 9.96 14.67 13.52
C ASP A 163 10.37 13.20 13.45
N ILE A 164 10.56 12.65 12.24
CA ILE A 164 11.06 11.28 12.00
C ILE A 164 12.41 11.06 12.68
N LYS A 165 13.36 11.97 12.45
CA LYS A 165 14.72 11.89 13.01
C LYS A 165 14.69 11.89 14.54
N SER A 166 13.82 12.69 15.15
CA SER A 166 13.67 12.74 16.61
C SER A 166 13.14 11.44 17.21
N LEU A 167 12.22 10.77 16.50
CA LEU A 167 11.63 9.48 16.91
C LEU A 167 12.61 8.31 16.76
N THR A 168 13.63 8.45 15.92
CA THR A 168 14.54 7.36 15.54
C THR A 168 15.91 7.44 16.24
N ILE A 169 16.38 8.64 16.59
CA ILE A 169 17.69 8.84 17.27
C ILE A 169 17.69 8.41 18.74
N THR A 170 16.52 8.22 19.37
CA THR A 170 16.43 7.87 20.79
C THR A 170 16.80 6.41 21.13
N ALA A 171 17.08 5.58 20.12
CA ALA A 171 17.59 4.23 20.33
C ALA A 171 19.08 4.28 20.74
N SER A 172 19.36 4.19 22.04
CA SER A 172 20.76 4.06 22.48
C SER A 172 21.32 2.70 22.02
N GLU A 173 22.63 2.62 21.79
CA GLU A 173 23.37 1.39 21.43
C GLU A 173 23.20 0.22 22.44
N CYS A 174 22.46 0.43 23.53
CA CYS A 174 22.24 -0.49 24.64
C CYS A 174 21.15 -1.54 24.40
N GLY A 175 20.86 -1.90 23.13
CA GLY A 175 19.94 -3.00 22.79
C GLY A 175 18.48 -2.80 23.22
N GLU A 176 18.09 -1.58 23.58
CA GLU A 176 16.71 -1.23 23.92
C GLU A 176 15.91 -0.94 22.64
N VAL A 177 14.69 -1.47 22.57
CA VAL A 177 13.75 -1.24 21.46
C VAL A 177 13.43 0.26 21.41
N SER A 178 13.59 0.88 20.24
CA SER A 178 13.29 2.30 20.07
C SER A 178 11.80 2.58 20.27
N PRO A 179 11.40 3.80 20.71
CA PRO A 179 9.98 4.16 20.82
C PRO A 179 9.21 3.96 19.51
N PHE A 180 9.88 4.15 18.37
CA PHE A 180 9.32 3.91 17.05
C PHE A 180 9.09 2.41 16.77
N GLU A 181 10.08 1.56 17.05
CA GLU A 181 9.95 0.10 16.93
C GLU A 181 8.89 -0.43 17.90
N GLU A 182 8.79 0.09 19.13
CA GLU A 182 7.76 -0.28 20.08
C GLU A 182 6.36 0.08 19.57
N LEU A 183 6.18 1.30 19.05
CA LEU A 183 4.92 1.72 18.43
C LEU A 183 4.56 0.84 17.22
N PHE A 184 5.53 0.51 16.37
CA PHE A 184 5.35 -0.37 15.23
C PHE A 184 4.97 -1.79 15.64
N ILE A 185 5.68 -2.37 16.60
CA ILE A 185 5.41 -3.72 17.15
C ILE A 185 4.00 -3.74 17.75
N LYS A 186 3.65 -2.75 18.57
CA LYS A 186 2.33 -2.66 19.21
C LYS A 186 1.22 -2.48 18.19
N GLY A 187 1.42 -1.62 17.18
CA GLY A 187 0.49 -1.45 16.06
C GLY A 187 0.28 -2.75 15.28
N THR A 188 1.36 -3.47 14.98
CA THR A 188 1.35 -4.74 14.26
C THR A 188 0.61 -5.84 15.05
N ILE A 189 0.90 -5.97 16.36
CA ILE A 189 0.21 -6.93 17.23
C ILE A 189 -1.29 -6.61 17.31
N ASN A 190 -1.65 -5.34 17.49
CA ASN A 190 -3.06 -4.92 17.54
C ASN A 190 -3.78 -5.22 16.22
N ALA A 191 -3.11 -5.01 15.07
CA ALA A 191 -3.65 -5.36 13.77
C ALA A 191 -3.89 -6.87 13.66
N PHE A 192 -2.91 -7.72 13.98
CA PHE A 192 -3.09 -9.18 13.93
C PHE A 192 -4.23 -9.67 14.84
N ASN A 193 -4.33 -9.12 16.06
CA ASN A 193 -5.41 -9.44 16.98
C ASN A 193 -6.79 -9.05 16.45
N ALA A 194 -6.91 -7.93 15.72
CA ALA A 194 -8.18 -7.47 15.15
C ALA A 194 -8.73 -8.43 14.07
N TYR A 195 -7.86 -9.19 13.42
CA TYR A 195 -8.24 -10.18 12.39
C TYR A 195 -8.38 -11.61 12.94
N SER A 196 -8.46 -11.78 14.27
CA SER A 196 -8.52 -13.09 14.93
C SER A 196 -7.37 -14.03 14.54
N TYR A 197 -6.25 -13.48 14.08
CA TYR A 197 -5.04 -14.26 13.88
C TYR A 197 -4.45 -14.52 15.25
N GLU A 198 -4.70 -15.71 15.79
CA GLU A 198 -4.12 -16.17 17.05
C GLU A 198 -2.62 -16.42 16.89
N LEU A 199 -1.84 -15.35 16.72
CA LEU A 199 -0.37 -15.38 16.69
C LEU A 199 0.20 -16.01 17.98
N MET A 200 -0.62 -16.06 19.06
CA MET A 200 -0.21 -16.35 20.44
C MET A 200 -0.91 -17.58 21.06
N ALA A 201 -1.97 -18.15 20.47
CA ALA A 201 -2.82 -19.07 21.24
C ALA A 201 -2.37 -20.53 21.26
N ASN A 202 -1.64 -21.03 20.24
CA ASN A 202 -1.44 -22.48 20.09
C ASN A 202 0.00 -22.94 19.74
N SER A 203 0.97 -22.03 19.64
CA SER A 203 2.34 -22.41 19.26
C SER A 203 3.24 -22.59 20.47
N ALA A 204 3.99 -23.70 20.53
CA ALA A 204 5.07 -23.91 21.50
C ALA A 204 5.98 -22.66 21.59
N THR A 205 6.50 -22.36 22.79
CA THR A 205 7.29 -21.16 23.13
C THR A 205 8.38 -20.79 22.11
N ALA A 206 8.95 -21.76 21.39
CA ALA A 206 9.93 -21.52 20.34
C ALA A 206 9.37 -20.79 19.10
N SER A 207 8.15 -21.10 18.65
CA SER A 207 7.51 -20.48 17.47
C SER A 207 7.15 -19.01 17.72
N GLN A 208 6.76 -18.67 18.95
CA GLN A 208 6.44 -17.31 19.35
C GLN A 208 7.66 -16.37 19.25
N MET A 209 8.84 -16.84 19.66
CA MET A 209 10.07 -16.06 19.61
C MET A 209 10.50 -15.76 18.16
N VAL A 210 10.26 -16.69 17.25
CA VAL A 210 10.51 -16.51 15.80
C VAL A 210 9.58 -15.42 15.24
N ASN A 211 8.29 -15.44 15.59
CA ASN A 211 7.33 -14.41 15.13
C ASN A 211 7.69 -13.01 15.65
N ILE A 212 8.05 -12.88 16.93
CA ILE A 212 8.48 -11.59 17.51
C ILE A 212 9.76 -11.09 16.83
N THR A 213 10.72 -11.98 16.59
CA THR A 213 11.98 -11.64 15.88
C THR A 213 11.70 -11.16 14.46
N ASN A 214 10.77 -11.80 13.74
CA ASN A 214 10.38 -11.38 12.40
C ASN A 214 9.68 -10.02 12.41
N ILE A 215 8.75 -9.77 13.33
CA ILE A 215 8.08 -8.47 13.47
C ILE A 215 9.11 -7.38 13.81
N HIS A 216 10.05 -7.67 14.70
CA HIS A 216 11.15 -6.76 15.04
C HIS A 216 12.01 -6.44 13.81
N ASN A 217 12.41 -7.46 13.03
CA ASN A 217 13.19 -7.26 11.81
C ASN A 217 12.44 -6.43 10.75
N ILE A 218 11.12 -6.61 10.63
CA ILE A 218 10.27 -5.77 9.77
C ILE A 218 10.24 -4.33 10.28
N GLY A 219 10.06 -4.13 11.59
CA GLY A 219 10.08 -2.81 12.23
C GLY A 219 11.40 -2.09 12.00
N LYS A 220 12.52 -2.79 12.14
CA LYS A 220 13.87 -2.25 11.88
C LYS A 220 14.07 -1.89 10.41
N ALA A 221 13.71 -2.77 9.49
CA ALA A 221 13.78 -2.48 8.06
C ALA A 221 12.89 -1.28 7.68
N PHE A 222 11.71 -1.17 8.28
CA PHE A 222 10.82 -0.02 8.09
C PHE A 222 11.43 1.27 8.62
N GLN A 223 12.03 1.25 9.82
CA GLN A 223 12.77 2.38 10.39
C GLN A 223 13.90 2.83 9.47
N GLU A 224 14.70 1.91 8.94
CA GLU A 224 15.78 2.22 7.99
C GLU A 224 15.25 2.88 6.71
N VAL A 225 14.15 2.38 6.15
CA VAL A 225 13.50 2.99 4.97
C VAL A 225 12.98 4.39 5.27
N VAL A 226 12.33 4.57 6.43
CA VAL A 226 11.78 5.88 6.86
C VAL A 226 12.90 6.89 7.11
N LEU A 227 14.03 6.46 7.70
CA LEU A 227 15.22 7.29 7.86
C LEU A 227 15.84 7.70 6.52
N ASN A 228 15.99 6.76 5.59
CA ASN A 228 16.51 7.03 4.25
C ASN A 228 15.60 8.02 3.48
N ALA A 229 14.28 7.86 3.63
CA ALA A 229 13.32 8.80 3.06
C ALA A 229 13.45 10.20 3.69
N ALA A 230 13.59 10.28 5.02
CA ALA A 230 13.80 11.56 5.72
C ALA A 230 15.08 12.26 5.27
N HIS A 231 16.19 11.53 5.07
CA HIS A 231 17.42 12.07 4.51
C HIS A 231 17.21 12.59 3.08
N SER A 232 16.54 11.81 2.25
CA SER A 232 16.23 12.22 0.86
C SER A 232 15.36 13.48 0.80
N LEU A 233 14.45 13.67 1.77
CA LEU A 233 13.66 14.89 1.90
C LEU A 233 14.49 16.13 2.28
N LEU A 234 15.57 15.95 3.05
CA LEU A 234 16.48 17.03 3.44
C LEU A 234 17.45 17.41 2.32
N ASP A 235 17.77 16.48 1.42
CA ASP A 235 18.69 16.68 0.30
C ASP A 235 18.04 17.32 -0.93
N ILE A 236 16.72 17.55 -0.92
CA ILE A 236 16.02 18.24 -2.02
C ILE A 236 16.58 19.67 -2.10
N PRO A 237 17.25 20.06 -3.21
CA PRO A 237 17.88 21.36 -3.31
C PRO A 237 16.85 22.47 -3.10
N SER A 238 17.03 23.26 -2.05
CA SER A 238 16.26 24.48 -1.84
C SER A 238 16.64 25.44 -2.96
N GLY A 239 15.79 25.54 -3.98
CA GLY A 239 16.02 26.36 -5.18
C GLY A 239 16.03 27.87 -4.93
N ILE A 240 16.13 28.30 -3.67
CA ILE A 240 16.17 29.70 -3.25
C ILE A 240 17.24 29.81 -2.17
N GLN A 241 18.49 30.04 -2.58
CA GLN A 241 19.51 30.58 -1.68
C GLN A 241 19.17 32.06 -1.46
N ASP A 242 18.49 32.37 -0.36
CA ASP A 242 18.64 33.67 0.27
C ASP A 242 19.39 33.46 1.58
N GLY A 243 20.50 34.18 1.72
CA GLY A 243 21.49 33.93 2.75
C GLY A 243 20.99 34.40 4.10
N ASP A 244 20.86 33.49 5.07
CA ASP A 244 21.03 33.89 6.45
C ASP A 244 21.61 32.78 7.33
N ASP A 245 22.53 33.20 8.18
CA ASP A 245 23.45 32.42 8.97
C ASP A 245 22.80 32.11 10.32
N HIS A 246 22.36 30.86 10.57
CA HIS A 246 21.71 30.50 11.84
C HIS A 246 22.33 29.32 12.59
N LYS A 247 22.55 29.64 13.87
CA LYS A 247 23.25 28.89 14.90
C LYS A 247 22.56 27.59 15.28
N ASP A 248 23.39 26.60 15.51
CA ASP A 248 23.11 25.26 16.00
C ASP A 248 22.39 25.29 17.36
N VAL A 249 21.29 24.53 17.50
CA VAL A 249 20.51 24.40 18.75
C VAL A 249 20.43 22.93 19.14
N SER A 250 20.75 22.68 20.41
CA SER A 250 20.79 21.37 21.08
C SER A 250 19.41 20.73 21.22
N TYR A 251 19.23 19.54 20.64
CA TYR A 251 18.03 18.70 20.67
C TYR A 251 17.93 17.89 21.97
N GLN A 252 16.94 18.19 22.82
CA GLN A 252 16.27 17.19 23.68
C GLN A 252 15.08 17.80 24.42
N LYS A 253 13.94 17.09 24.37
CA LYS A 253 12.56 17.43 24.82
C LYS A 253 11.72 18.15 23.78
N VAL A 254 11.05 17.36 22.93
CA VAL A 254 9.86 17.82 22.17
C VAL A 254 8.79 18.18 23.20
N SER A 255 8.77 19.46 23.58
CA SER A 255 7.77 20.04 24.44
C SER A 255 6.66 20.59 23.55
N PHE A 256 5.39 20.38 23.91
CA PHE A 256 4.27 21.09 23.27
C PHE A 256 4.48 22.63 23.23
N ALA A 257 5.36 23.17 24.09
CA ALA A 257 5.74 24.58 24.07
C ALA A 257 6.59 24.99 22.84
N GLU A 258 7.39 24.10 22.25
CA GLU A 258 8.06 24.39 20.97
C GLU A 258 7.06 24.38 19.83
N PHE A 259 6.11 23.45 19.84
CA PHE A 259 5.02 23.42 18.87
C PHE A 259 4.18 24.71 18.93
N ALA A 260 3.95 25.25 20.13
CA ALA A 260 3.24 26.53 20.33
C ALA A 260 4.03 27.77 19.86
N ARG A 261 5.34 27.64 19.61
CA ARG A 261 6.21 28.71 19.09
C ARG A 261 6.34 28.69 17.57
N ARG A 262 5.90 27.61 16.91
CA ARG A 262 5.96 27.48 15.45
C ARG A 262 4.98 28.42 14.77
N ASP A 263 5.28 28.77 13.53
CA ASP A 263 4.31 29.42 12.65
C ASP A 263 3.02 28.55 12.63
N PRO A 264 1.86 29.11 13.01
CA PRO A 264 0.61 28.37 13.06
C PRO A 264 0.18 27.83 11.70
N ASP A 265 0.50 28.52 10.59
CA ASP A 265 0.17 28.06 9.25
C ASP A 265 1.06 26.88 8.83
N LEU A 266 2.37 26.96 9.13
CA LEU A 266 3.30 25.84 8.92
C LEU A 266 2.88 24.61 9.72
N SER A 267 2.58 24.79 11.02
CA SER A 267 2.17 23.70 11.90
C SER A 267 0.90 23.01 11.43
N LYS A 268 -0.07 23.81 10.98
CA LYS A 268 -1.33 23.33 10.41
C LYS A 268 -1.10 22.53 9.14
N ASP A 269 -0.23 23.01 8.25
CA ASP A 269 0.09 22.29 7.02
C ASP A 269 0.88 21.01 7.32
N THR A 270 1.90 21.05 8.17
CA THR A 270 2.64 19.86 8.63
C THR A 270 1.72 18.79 9.21
N PHE A 271 0.75 19.18 10.05
CA PHE A 271 -0.24 18.24 10.56
C PHE A 271 -1.10 17.61 9.45
N LYS A 272 -1.59 18.39 8.49
CA LYS A 272 -2.36 17.84 7.36
C LYS A 272 -1.54 16.85 6.55
N PHE A 273 -0.26 17.14 6.31
CA PHE A 273 0.63 16.25 5.59
C PHE A 273 0.86 14.95 6.34
N TRP A 274 1.14 15.02 7.64
CA TRP A 274 1.24 13.83 8.49
C TRP A 274 -0.03 12.99 8.48
N TRP A 275 -1.19 13.64 8.51
CA TRP A 275 -2.49 12.96 8.43
C TRP A 275 -2.64 12.22 7.10
N VAL A 276 -2.43 12.90 5.96
CA VAL A 276 -2.53 12.29 4.62
C VAL A 276 -1.53 11.15 4.47
N PHE A 277 -0.27 11.35 4.88
CA PHE A 277 0.75 10.31 4.86
C PHE A 277 0.35 9.09 5.69
N SER A 278 -0.14 9.32 6.92
CA SER A 278 -0.56 8.24 7.82
C SER A 278 -1.77 7.48 7.27
N SER A 279 -2.76 8.18 6.71
CA SER A 279 -3.91 7.56 6.04
C SER A 279 -3.48 6.72 4.83
N MET A 280 -2.60 7.27 3.99
CA MET A 280 -2.04 6.56 2.84
C MET A 280 -1.29 5.30 3.26
N PHE A 281 -0.45 5.41 4.28
CA PHE A 281 0.31 4.30 4.82
C PHE A 281 -0.59 3.22 5.43
N GLN A 282 -1.59 3.61 6.21
CA GLN A 282 -2.56 2.68 6.80
C GLN A 282 -3.32 1.91 5.71
N GLU A 283 -3.82 2.58 4.68
CA GLU A 283 -4.50 1.92 3.56
C GLU A 283 -3.56 1.00 2.78
N TYR A 284 -2.31 1.43 2.54
CA TYR A 284 -1.29 0.60 1.91
C TYR A 284 -1.04 -0.70 2.68
N ILE A 285 -0.79 -0.59 3.99
CA ILE A 285 -0.55 -1.76 4.86
C ILE A 285 -1.77 -2.67 4.88
N CYS A 286 -2.97 -2.11 4.94
CA CYS A 286 -4.21 -2.86 4.95
C CYS A 286 -4.41 -3.65 3.64
N VAL A 287 -4.13 -3.04 2.48
CA VAL A 287 -4.16 -3.74 1.18
C VAL A 287 -3.11 -4.85 1.14
N MET A 288 -1.88 -4.56 1.57
CA MET A 288 -0.79 -5.53 1.57
C MET A 288 -1.07 -6.73 2.49
N SER A 289 -1.67 -6.53 3.66
CA SER A 289 -2.02 -7.63 4.57
C SER A 289 -3.07 -8.56 3.97
N GLU A 290 -4.07 -8.02 3.27
CA GLU A 290 -5.11 -8.81 2.61
C GLU A 290 -4.54 -9.60 1.43
N VAL A 291 -3.67 -8.97 0.63
CA VAL A 291 -2.95 -9.64 -0.48
C VAL A 291 -2.03 -10.75 0.05
N ALA A 292 -1.33 -10.50 1.15
CA ALA A 292 -0.47 -11.51 1.79
C ALA A 292 -1.28 -12.68 2.36
N ALA A 293 -2.39 -12.40 3.05
CA ALA A 293 -3.29 -13.43 3.57
C ALA A 293 -3.89 -14.29 2.45
N LEU A 294 -4.32 -13.65 1.35
CA LEU A 294 -4.81 -14.34 0.16
C LEU A 294 -3.75 -15.24 -0.47
N SER A 295 -2.51 -14.75 -0.58
CA SER A 295 -1.39 -15.54 -1.10
C SER A 295 -1.04 -16.72 -0.19
N GLN A 296 -1.13 -16.57 1.13
CA GLN A 296 -0.88 -17.66 2.09
C GLN A 296 -1.96 -18.74 2.04
N ALA A 297 -3.22 -18.35 1.84
CA ALA A 297 -4.32 -19.30 1.66
C ALA A 297 -4.18 -20.18 0.40
N LEU A 298 -3.30 -19.79 -0.53
CA LEU A 298 -3.02 -20.46 -1.81
C LEU A 298 -1.62 -21.10 -1.88
N ALA A 299 -0.86 -21.07 -0.79
CA ALA A 299 0.48 -21.64 -0.70
C ALA A 299 0.43 -23.13 -0.31
#